data_AF-A0ABD2MTT9-F1
#
_entry.id   AF-A0ABD2MTT9-F1
#
_cell.length_a   1.000
_cell.length_b   1.000
_cell.length_c   1.000
_cell.angle_alpha   90.00
_cell.angle_beta   90.00
_cell.angle_gamma   90.00
#
_symmetry.space_group_name_H-M   'P 1'
#
loop_
_entity.id
_entity.type
_entity.pdbx_description
1 polymer ?
#
loop_
_entity_poly.entity_id
_entity_poly.type
_entity_poly.pdbx_seq_one_letter_code
_entity_poly.pdbx_strand_id
1 'polypeptide(L)'
;MTITNYNEDVEWTSEDILTTKRIIKDFFQNCTINESFQITENVSETTLTALRECYETRKNDIEQYLIKESFLRAGHNLVENIDWKLKWIMGSSKLVSIREPILQLDLGCVQQGPDDLRPQENIINFEMTLEQVDDLISALEIIKSELT
;
A
#
# COMPACT_ATOMS: atom_id res chain seq x y z
N MET A 1 -4.53 -10.40 26.91
CA MET A 1 -3.66 -9.22 27.08
C MET A 1 -4.56 -8.11 27.58
N THR A 2 -4.55 -7.84 28.89
CA THR A 2 -5.49 -6.93 29.56
C THR A 2 -4.97 -5.50 29.48
N ILE A 3 -5.68 -4.65 28.74
CA ILE A 3 -5.38 -3.22 28.66
C ILE A 3 -6.08 -2.55 29.85
N THR A 4 -5.31 -1.85 30.68
CA THR A 4 -5.79 -1.18 31.90
C THR A 4 -6.75 -0.06 31.56
N ASN A 5 -7.95 -0.14 32.13
CA ASN A 5 -9.09 0.76 31.94
C ASN A 5 -8.84 2.07 32.71
N TYR A 6 -8.84 3.22 32.03
CA TYR A 6 -8.56 4.53 32.65
C TYR A 6 -9.81 5.28 33.13
N ASN A 7 -10.99 4.64 33.13
CA ASN A 7 -12.22 5.15 33.76
C ASN A 7 -13.02 3.95 34.30
N GLU A 8 -13.35 3.99 35.60
CA GLU A 8 -13.91 2.84 36.34
C GLU A 8 -15.39 2.49 36.02
N ASP A 9 -16.08 3.22 35.14
CA ASP A 9 -17.55 3.06 34.96
C ASP A 9 -18.01 2.47 33.62
N VAL A 10 -17.11 2.15 32.67
CA VAL A 10 -17.49 1.51 31.40
C VAL A 10 -16.57 0.34 31.11
N GLU A 11 -17.10 -0.88 31.30
CA GLU A 11 -16.46 -2.10 30.81
C GLU A 11 -16.74 -2.25 29.32
N TRP A 12 -15.72 -2.01 28.50
CA TRP A 12 -15.81 -2.22 27.06
C TRP A 12 -15.79 -3.71 26.74
N THR A 13 -16.81 -4.20 26.03
CA THR A 13 -16.75 -5.54 25.48
C THR A 13 -15.86 -5.56 24.24
N SER A 14 -15.39 -6.75 23.85
CA SER A 14 -14.63 -6.91 22.59
C SER A 14 -15.45 -6.51 21.36
N GLU A 15 -16.77 -6.69 21.42
CA GLU A 15 -17.69 -6.34 20.34
C GLU A 15 -17.85 -4.82 20.20
N ASP A 16 -17.93 -4.09 21.31
CA ASP A 16 -18.01 -2.63 21.32
C ASP A 16 -16.77 -2.00 20.70
N ILE A 17 -15.59 -2.56 21.00
CA ILE A 17 -14.31 -2.11 20.42
C ILE A 17 -14.29 -2.33 18.90
N LEU A 18 -14.71 -3.51 18.43
CA LEU A 18 -14.74 -3.82 17.00
C LEU A 18 -15.74 -2.94 16.26
N THR A 19 -16.92 -2.73 16.84
CA THR A 19 -17.96 -1.88 16.27
C THR A 19 -17.50 -0.43 16.18
N THR A 20 -16.90 0.10 17.24
CA THR A 20 -16.37 1.46 17.27
C THR A 20 -15.26 1.65 16.24
N LYS A 21 -14.33 0.68 16.12
CA LYS A 21 -13.28 0.71 15.11
C LYS A 21 -13.84 0.74 13.68
N ARG A 22 -14.90 -0.04 13.41
CA ARG A 22 -15.56 -0.02 12.11
C ARG A 22 -16.20 1.33 11.82
N ILE A 23 -16.94 1.88 12.78
CA ILE A 23 -17.59 3.20 12.62
C ILE A 23 -16.55 4.30 12.34
N ILE A 24 -15.45 4.33 13.11
CA ILE A 24 -14.38 5.31 12.90
C ILE A 24 -13.72 5.12 11.53
N LYS A 25 -13.47 3.87 11.12
CA LYS A 25 -12.92 3.57 9.78
C LYS A 25 -13.84 4.12 8.69
N ASP A 26 -15.11 3.75 8.71
CA ASP A 26 -16.08 4.16 7.70
C ASP A 26 -16.24 5.68 7.68
N PHE A 27 -16.25 6.32 8.85
CA PHE A 27 -16.29 7.78 8.99
C PHE A 27 -15.08 8.46 8.35
N PHE A 28 -13.86 8.03 8.65
CA PHE A 28 -12.64 8.60 8.08
C PHE A 28 -12.57 8.38 6.56
N GLN A 29 -12.93 7.20 6.07
CA GLN A 29 -13.01 6.94 4.63
C GLN A 29 -13.99 7.91 3.94
N ASN A 30 -15.18 8.10 4.51
CA ASN A 30 -16.18 9.03 3.97
C ASN A 30 -15.71 10.50 4.04
N CYS A 31 -15.00 10.89 5.08
CA CYS A 31 -14.42 12.24 5.18
C CYS A 31 -13.38 12.49 4.09
N THR A 32 -12.56 11.49 3.78
CA THR A 32 -11.57 11.55 2.70
C THR A 32 -12.23 11.62 1.34
N ILE A 33 -13.23 10.77 1.07
CA ILE A 33 -13.95 10.74 -0.22
C ILE A 33 -14.68 12.06 -0.50
N ASN A 34 -15.30 12.66 0.52
CA ASN A 34 -16.09 13.90 0.36
C ASN A 34 -15.28 15.17 0.64
N GLU A 35 -13.99 15.04 0.96
CA GLU A 35 -13.10 16.15 1.40
C GLU A 35 -13.67 17.02 2.53
N SER A 36 -14.53 16.44 3.38
CA SER A 36 -15.26 17.19 4.41
C SER A 36 -15.31 16.41 5.72
N PHE A 37 -14.81 17.03 6.80
CA PHE A 37 -14.93 16.49 8.15
C PHE A 37 -16.18 17.07 8.84
N GLN A 38 -17.29 16.34 8.77
CA GLN A 38 -18.55 16.74 9.42
C GLN A 38 -19.07 15.60 10.29
N ILE A 39 -19.17 15.84 11.60
CA ILE A 39 -19.80 14.93 12.54
C ILE A 39 -21.19 15.49 12.85
N THR A 40 -22.23 14.72 12.55
CA THR A 40 -23.64 15.10 12.76
C THR A 40 -24.17 14.77 14.15
N GLU A 41 -23.39 14.05 14.95
CA GLU A 41 -23.78 13.60 16.29
C GLU A 41 -23.22 14.50 17.40
N ASN A 42 -23.91 14.48 18.54
CA ASN A 42 -23.58 15.30 19.71
C ASN A 42 -22.40 14.67 20.49
N VAL A 43 -21.21 14.75 19.90
CA VAL A 43 -19.95 14.27 20.48
C VAL A 43 -19.31 15.40 21.29
N SER A 44 -18.65 15.07 22.40
CA SER A 44 -17.95 16.07 23.21
C SER A 44 -16.86 16.79 22.40
N GLU A 45 -16.63 18.07 22.69
CA GLU A 45 -15.65 18.90 21.99
C GLU A 45 -14.22 18.32 22.10
N THR A 46 -13.90 17.69 23.23
CA THR A 46 -12.61 17.02 23.45
C THR A 46 -12.43 15.82 22.52
N THR A 47 -13.46 14.99 22.36
CA THR A 47 -13.42 13.84 21.45
C THR A 47 -13.42 14.28 19.98
N LEU A 48 -14.17 15.33 19.62
CA LEU A 48 -14.13 15.91 18.27
C LEU A 48 -12.74 16.40 17.89
N THR A 49 -12.07 17.09 18.81
CA THR A 49 -10.70 17.60 18.61
C THR A 49 -9.73 16.43 18.38
N ALA A 50 -9.77 15.41 19.23
CA ALA A 50 -8.94 14.23 19.09
C ALA A 50 -9.19 13.48 17.77
N LEU A 51 -10.45 13.30 17.36
CA LEU A 51 -10.80 12.65 16.10
C LEU A 51 -10.28 13.44 14.89
N ARG A 52 -10.38 14.77 14.92
CA ARG A 52 -9.86 15.63 13.86
C ARG A 52 -8.33 15.54 13.77
N GLU A 53 -7.63 15.61 14.89
CA GLU A 53 -6.16 15.47 14.92
C GLU A 53 -5.72 14.11 14.38
N CYS A 54 -6.40 13.03 14.76
CA CYS A 54 -6.15 11.70 14.22
C CYS A 54 -6.37 11.63 12.72
N TYR A 55 -7.49 12.19 12.23
CA TYR A 55 -7.82 12.22 10.81
C TYR A 55 -6.77 12.99 10.00
N GLU A 56 -6.46 14.22 10.40
CA GLU A 56 -5.48 15.05 9.67
C GLU A 56 -4.09 14.40 9.63
N THR A 57 -3.67 13.75 10.71
CA THR A 57 -2.40 13.02 10.76
C THR A 57 -2.36 11.84 9.78
N ARG A 58 -3.52 11.18 9.55
CA ARG A 58 -3.63 9.96 8.74
C ARG A 58 -4.28 10.15 7.39
N LYS A 59 -4.66 11.38 7.03
CA LYS A 59 -5.40 11.69 5.82
C LYS A 59 -4.72 11.14 4.57
N ASN A 60 -3.42 11.41 4.41
CA ASN A 60 -2.65 10.91 3.27
C ASN A 60 -2.60 9.36 3.25
N ASP A 61 -2.44 8.71 4.40
CA ASP A 61 -2.43 7.24 4.47
C ASP A 61 -3.79 6.65 4.05
N ILE A 62 -4.88 7.29 4.48
CA ILE A 62 -6.25 6.89 4.13
C ILE A 62 -6.49 7.09 2.64
N GLU A 63 -6.06 8.22 2.07
CA GLU A 63 -6.13 8.51 0.63
C GLU A 63 -5.41 7.44 -0.19
N GLN A 64 -4.14 7.17 0.14
CA GLN A 64 -3.35 6.15 -0.54
C GLN A 64 -3.98 4.75 -0.42
N TYR A 65 -4.51 4.42 0.76
CA TYR A 65 -5.24 3.17 0.96
C TYR A 65 -6.48 3.06 0.07
N LEU A 66 -7.30 4.11 0.01
CA LEU A 66 -8.53 4.14 -0.81
C LEU A 66 -8.22 4.04 -2.29
N ILE A 67 -7.19 4.75 -2.77
CA ILE A 67 -6.71 4.67 -4.15
C ILE A 67 -6.28 3.24 -4.46
N LYS A 68 -5.41 2.65 -3.63
CA LYS A 68 -4.96 1.25 -3.78
C LYS A 68 -6.15 0.28 -3.81
N GLU A 69 -7.08 0.41 -2.87
CA GLU A 69 -8.29 -0.42 -2.79
C GLU A 69 -9.13 -0.31 -4.07
N SER A 70 -9.29 0.91 -4.62
CA SER A 70 -10.04 1.15 -5.85
C SER A 70 -9.43 0.44 -7.07
N PHE A 71 -8.11 0.52 -7.24
CA PHE A 71 -7.40 -0.12 -8.35
C PHE A 71 -7.46 -1.64 -8.25
N LEU A 72 -7.28 -2.19 -7.04
CA LEU A 72 -7.39 -3.62 -6.81
C LEU A 72 -8.81 -4.12 -7.08
N ARG A 73 -9.85 -3.42 -6.63
CA ARG A 73 -11.25 -3.77 -6.92
C ARG A 73 -11.61 -3.69 -8.41
N ALA A 74 -10.92 -2.84 -9.17
CA ALA A 74 -11.06 -2.77 -10.61
C ALA A 74 -10.30 -3.91 -11.34
N GLY A 75 -9.63 -4.80 -10.60
CA GLY A 75 -8.88 -5.93 -11.15
C GLY A 75 -7.48 -5.58 -11.65
N HIS A 76 -6.95 -4.40 -11.28
CA HIS A 76 -5.58 -4.02 -11.63
C HIS A 76 -4.58 -4.56 -10.61
N ASN A 77 -3.43 -5.01 -11.12
CA ASN A 77 -2.29 -5.39 -10.28
C ASN A 77 -1.43 -4.16 -10.02
N LEU A 78 -0.95 -4.01 -8.79
CA LEU A 78 -0.12 -2.88 -8.38
C LEU A 78 1.26 -3.37 -7.98
N VAL A 79 2.29 -2.63 -8.35
CA VAL A 79 3.68 -2.84 -7.87
C VAL A 79 3.86 -2.00 -6.61
N GLU A 80 4.20 -2.62 -5.49
CA GLU A 80 4.40 -1.96 -4.19
C GLU A 80 5.86 -1.81 -3.82
N ASN A 81 6.70 -2.76 -4.22
CA ASN A 81 8.13 -2.74 -3.95
C ASN A 81 8.93 -3.15 -5.18
N ILE A 82 10.13 -2.57 -5.29
CA ILE A 82 11.08 -2.84 -6.36
C ILE A 82 12.43 -3.14 -5.70
N ASP A 83 12.77 -4.42 -5.62
CA ASP A 83 14.07 -4.87 -5.14
C ASP A 83 14.94 -5.30 -6.33
N TRP A 84 16.24 -5.04 -6.25
CA TRP A 84 17.14 -5.39 -7.35
C TRP A 84 18.49 -5.89 -6.85
N LYS A 85 19.15 -6.69 -7.68
CA LYS A 85 20.49 -7.22 -7.42
C LYS A 85 21.29 -7.32 -8.70
N LEU A 86 22.50 -6.78 -8.68
CA LEU A 86 23.46 -6.98 -9.77
C LEU A 86 24.22 -8.30 -9.58
N LYS A 87 24.20 -9.16 -10.59
CA LYS A 87 24.94 -10.42 -10.64
C LYS A 87 26.02 -10.34 -11.71
N TRP A 88 27.17 -10.95 -11.43
CA TRP A 88 28.21 -11.17 -12.43
C TRP A 88 28.16 -12.63 -12.86
N ILE A 89 27.81 -12.88 -14.12
CA ILE A 89 27.88 -14.23 -14.67
C ILE A 89 29.28 -14.43 -15.25
N MET A 90 30.00 -15.43 -14.73
CA MET A 90 31.32 -15.82 -15.23
C MET A 90 31.22 -17.18 -15.93
N GLY A 91 31.22 -17.17 -17.26
CA GLY A 91 31.35 -18.39 -18.05
C GLY A 91 32.79 -18.92 -18.01
N SER A 92 32.98 -20.20 -17.64
CA SER A 92 34.30 -20.85 -17.55
C SER A 92 34.57 -21.85 -18.69
N SER A 93 33.95 -21.67 -19.86
CA SER A 93 34.24 -22.52 -21.02
C SER A 93 35.55 -22.09 -21.69
N LYS A 94 36.38 -23.06 -22.11
CA LYS A 94 37.71 -22.85 -22.73
C LYS A 94 37.72 -22.04 -24.04
N LEU A 95 36.55 -21.64 -24.56
CA LEU A 95 36.43 -20.97 -25.87
C LEU A 95 35.97 -19.52 -25.78
N VAL A 96 35.17 -19.12 -24.78
CA VAL A 96 34.80 -17.71 -24.53
C VAL A 96 34.48 -17.55 -23.04
N SER A 97 35.20 -16.65 -22.35
CA SER A 97 34.80 -16.21 -21.01
C SER A 97 33.81 -15.06 -21.17
N ILE A 98 32.52 -15.39 -21.15
CA ILE A 98 31.47 -14.37 -21.08
C ILE A 98 31.48 -13.82 -19.65
N ARG A 99 31.70 -12.51 -19.54
CA ARG A 99 31.67 -11.74 -18.29
C ARG A 99 30.71 -10.59 -18.51
N GLU A 100 29.44 -10.82 -18.21
CA GLU A 100 28.43 -9.79 -18.32
C GLU A 100 27.74 -9.56 -16.98
N PRO A 101 27.50 -8.29 -16.62
CA PRO A 101 26.64 -7.96 -15.51
C PRO A 101 25.18 -8.18 -15.92
N ILE A 102 24.42 -8.88 -15.09
CA ILE A 102 22.98 -9.08 -15.23
C ILE A 102 22.29 -8.48 -14.02
N LEU A 103 21.24 -7.68 -14.27
CA LEU A 103 20.36 -7.17 -13.23
C LEU A 103 19.24 -8.19 -12.99
N GLN A 104 19.12 -8.68 -11.76
CA GLN A 104 17.91 -9.35 -11.30
C GLN A 104 16.99 -8.29 -10.69
N LEU A 105 15.73 -8.25 -11.13
CA LEU A 105 14.69 -7.37 -10.60
C LEU A 105 13.56 -8.22 -10.00
N ASP A 106 13.17 -7.88 -8.78
CA ASP A 106 12.07 -8.48 -8.04
C ASP A 106 11.00 -7.39 -7.81
N LEU A 107 9.86 -7.53 -8.47
CA LEU A 107 8.71 -6.65 -8.30
C LEU A 107 7.74 -7.27 -7.31
N GLY A 108 7.66 -6.70 -6.11
CA GLY A 108 6.62 -7.02 -5.14
C GLY A 108 5.29 -6.47 -5.63
N CYS A 109 4.42 -7.35 -6.09
CA CYS A 109 3.13 -7.03 -6.67
C CYS A 109 1.99 -7.44 -5.74
N VAL A 110 0.89 -6.71 -5.83
CA VAL A 110 -0.34 -7.01 -5.11
C VAL A 110 -1.51 -7.04 -6.09
N GLN A 111 -2.36 -8.04 -5.93
CA GLN A 111 -3.57 -8.26 -6.71
C GLN A 111 -4.78 -8.51 -5.80
N GLN A 112 -5.98 -8.43 -6.37
CA GLN A 112 -7.20 -8.77 -5.65
C GLN A 112 -7.17 -10.25 -5.22
N GLY A 113 -7.35 -10.50 -3.92
CA GLY A 113 -7.43 -11.86 -3.39
C GLY A 113 -8.79 -12.50 -3.68
N PRO A 114 -8.88 -13.84 -3.63
CA PRO A 114 -10.09 -14.59 -3.99
C PRO A 114 -11.31 -14.30 -3.09
N ASP A 115 -11.09 -13.84 -1.86
CA ASP A 115 -12.15 -13.60 -0.88
C ASP A 115 -12.46 -12.10 -0.67
N ASP A 116 -11.92 -11.18 -1.48
CA ASP A 116 -12.05 -9.70 -1.35
C ASP A 116 -11.58 -9.09 -0.02
N LEU A 117 -11.21 -9.91 0.96
CA LEU A 117 -10.88 -9.49 2.32
C LEU A 117 -9.42 -9.05 2.46
N ARG A 118 -8.52 -9.64 1.67
CA ARG A 118 -7.08 -9.36 1.71
C ARG A 118 -6.48 -9.39 0.32
N PRO A 119 -5.62 -8.42 -0.02
CA PRO A 119 -4.85 -8.51 -1.26
C PRO A 119 -3.93 -9.73 -1.24
N GLN A 120 -3.74 -10.34 -2.40
CA GLN A 120 -2.78 -11.42 -2.59
C GLN A 120 -1.45 -10.82 -3.04
N GLU A 121 -0.38 -11.16 -2.31
CA GLU A 121 0.98 -10.78 -2.66
C GLU A 121 1.58 -11.76 -3.67
N ASN A 122 2.33 -11.24 -4.63
CA ASN A 122 3.09 -12.02 -5.61
C ASN A 122 4.41 -11.31 -5.92
N ILE A 123 5.45 -12.06 -6.26
CA ILE A 123 6.73 -11.50 -6.68
C ILE A 123 6.95 -11.86 -8.13
N ILE A 124 7.05 -10.85 -8.99
CA ILE A 124 7.45 -11.02 -10.39
C ILE A 124 8.96 -10.83 -10.46
N ASN A 125 9.67 -11.90 -10.79
CA ASN A 125 11.12 -11.91 -10.91
C ASN A 125 11.55 -12.08 -12.37
N PHE A 126 12.52 -11.27 -12.81
CA PHE A 126 13.17 -11.45 -14.09
C PHE A 126 14.60 -10.90 -14.08
N GLU A 127 15.38 -11.33 -15.07
CA GLU A 127 16.77 -10.93 -15.27
C GLU A 127 16.91 -10.14 -16.56
N MET A 128 17.72 -9.09 -16.55
CA MET A 128 17.92 -8.18 -17.68
C MET A 128 19.40 -7.88 -17.90
N THR A 129 19.77 -7.76 -19.18
CA THR A 129 21.05 -7.15 -19.59
C THR A 129 20.99 -5.63 -19.46
N LEU A 130 22.13 -4.95 -19.59
CA LEU A 130 22.19 -3.49 -19.58
C LEU A 130 21.28 -2.86 -20.66
N GLU A 131 21.32 -3.40 -21.88
CA GLU A 131 20.49 -2.92 -23.01
C GLU A 131 18.99 -3.02 -22.68
N GLN A 132 18.55 -4.14 -22.10
CA GLN A 132 17.15 -4.32 -21.71
C GLN A 132 16.72 -3.40 -20.56
N VAL A 133 17.65 -3.05 -19.66
CA VAL A 133 17.39 -2.06 -18.61
C VAL A 133 17.21 -0.67 -19.22
N ASP A 134 18.04 -0.28 -20.17
CA ASP A 134 17.94 1.02 -20.86
C ASP A 134 16.62 1.11 -21.64
N ASP A 135 16.20 0.03 -22.30
CA ASP A 135 14.91 -0.08 -22.99
C ASP A 135 13.73 0.07 -22.01
N LEU A 136 13.79 -0.61 -20.86
CA LEU A 136 12.75 -0.54 -19.83
C LEU A 136 12.62 0.89 -19.27
N ILE A 137 13.75 1.53 -18.94
CA ILE A 137 13.77 2.91 -18.44
C ILE A 137 13.15 3.84 -19.48
N SER A 138 13.55 3.72 -20.74
CA SER A 138 13.03 4.53 -21.84
C SER A 138 11.51 4.37 -22.00
N ALA A 139 11.00 3.13 -21.94
CA ALA A 139 9.57 2.87 -22.01
C ALA A 139 8.79 3.50 -20.83
N LEU A 140 9.34 3.40 -19.61
CA LEU A 140 8.73 3.99 -18.42
C LEU A 140 8.74 5.52 -18.45
N GLU A 141 9.79 6.15 -18.97
CA GLU A 141 9.88 7.60 -19.14
C GLU A 141 8.84 8.13 -20.13
N ILE A 142 8.60 7.41 -21.23
CA ILE A 142 7.54 7.74 -22.20
C ILE A 142 6.18 7.71 -21.49
N ILE A 143 5.86 6.62 -20.78
CA ILE A 143 4.58 6.48 -20.07
C ILE A 143 4.41 7.59 -19.03
N LYS A 144 5.49 7.93 -18.29
CA LYS A 144 5.48 9.03 -17.32
C LYS A 144 5.15 10.37 -17.99
N SER A 145 5.66 10.61 -19.20
CA SER A 145 5.38 11.83 -19.96
C SER A 145 3.93 11.94 -20.43
N GLU A 146 3.23 10.81 -20.63
CA GLU A 146 1.81 10.79 -21.02
C GLU A 146 0.86 11.01 -19.84
N LEU A 147 1.33 10.74 -18.61
CA LEU A 147 0.57 10.89 -17.37
C LEU A 147 0.70 12.28 -16.72
N THR A 148 1.65 13.11 -17.18
CA THR A 148 1.95 14.45 -16.62
C THR A 148 1.48 15.54 -17.58
#